data_AF-A0A966JPP9-F1
#
_entry.id   AF-A0A966JPP9-F1
#
_cell.length_a   1.000
_cell.length_b   1.000
_cell.length_c   1.000
_cell.angle_alpha   90.00
_cell.angle_beta   90.00
_cell.angle_gamma   90.00
#
_symmetry.space_group_name_H-M   'P 1'
#
loop_
_entity.id
_entity.type
_entity.pdbx_description
1 polymer ?
#
loop_
_entity_poly.entity_id
_entity_poly.type
_entity_poly.pdbx_seq_one_letter_code
_entity_poly.pdbx_strand_id
1 'polypeptide(L)'
;MLIWFVSLYLLVTIGIGIFVSSRVKNTKDYAVAGRHLPLPVVTATVFATWFGAEAIFGVSSTFVKEGLNGVVADPFGSSLCLIIAGLFFSSKLYKLNIITLGDFYKARYNRTIEVLTTIAIVISYLGWVAAQIKALGLIFNLITHQLISEQMGMIIGTLIVLTFTTFGGMLSVAILDFIQMIVVIGGLLYIANAISHLTGGIRPVIESAAINHKLDFFPKGNIWTWITFFGTWITMMLGSVPQQDVFQRVTSAKTAKIALYGSILGALIYFTFTFVPMFIAYSATLIDADYFNGLVNTNSQHVLPML
;
A
#
# COMPACT_ATOMS: atom_id res chain seq x y z
N MET A 1 -26.27 1.52 -9.44
CA MET A 1 -25.46 2.65 -9.96
C MET A 1 -23.96 2.45 -9.67
N LEU A 2 -23.57 2.15 -8.42
CA LEU A 2 -22.16 1.91 -8.03
C LEU A 2 -21.45 0.80 -8.84
N ILE A 3 -22.09 -0.36 -9.03
CA ILE A 3 -21.54 -1.47 -9.82
C ILE A 3 -21.10 -1.02 -11.22
N TRP A 4 -21.89 -0.17 -11.90
CA TRP A 4 -21.54 0.31 -13.23
C TRP A 4 -20.27 1.16 -13.25
N PHE A 5 -20.09 2.02 -12.24
CA PHE A 5 -18.85 2.80 -12.10
C PHE A 5 -17.64 1.91 -11.82
N VAL A 6 -17.80 0.91 -10.94
CA VAL A 6 -16.72 -0.05 -10.65
C VAL A 6 -16.38 -0.89 -11.88
N SER A 7 -17.39 -1.40 -12.59
CA SER A 7 -17.18 -2.13 -13.84
C SER A 7 -16.48 -1.29 -14.90
N LEU A 8 -16.90 -0.02 -15.08
CA LEU A 8 -16.24 0.89 -16.01
C LEU A 8 -14.79 1.15 -15.62
N TYR A 9 -14.51 1.41 -14.33
CA TYR A 9 -13.16 1.59 -13.81
C TYR A 9 -12.27 0.36 -14.06
N LEU A 10 -12.79 -0.85 -13.80
CA LEU A 10 -12.07 -2.10 -14.06
C LEU A 10 -11.80 -2.29 -15.55
N LEU A 11 -12.79 -2.04 -16.43
CA LEU A 11 -12.63 -2.14 -17.87
C LEU A 11 -11.59 -1.16 -18.40
N VAL A 12 -11.60 0.10 -17.92
CA VAL A 12 -10.59 1.11 -18.28
C VAL A 12 -9.20 0.68 -17.79
N THR A 13 -9.09 0.20 -16.56
CA THR A 13 -7.82 -0.28 -15.98
C THR A 13 -7.25 -1.45 -16.77
N ILE A 14 -8.07 -2.47 -17.06
CA ILE A 14 -7.68 -3.63 -17.86
C ILE A 14 -7.29 -3.19 -19.28
N GLY A 15 -8.10 -2.31 -19.89
CA GLY A 15 -7.85 -1.78 -21.23
C GLY A 15 -6.51 -1.03 -21.33
N ILE A 16 -6.19 -0.18 -20.35
CA ILE A 16 -4.90 0.50 -20.26
C ILE A 16 -3.77 -0.51 -20.08
N GLY A 17 -3.95 -1.49 -19.19
CA GLY A 17 -2.93 -2.50 -18.93
C GLY A 17 -2.58 -3.34 -20.17
N ILE A 18 -3.60 -3.75 -20.93
CA ILE A 18 -3.44 -4.47 -22.21
C ILE A 18 -2.87 -3.55 -23.31
N PHE A 19 -3.29 -2.29 -23.36
CA PHE A 19 -2.74 -1.35 -24.34
C PHE A 19 -1.24 -1.12 -24.10
N VAL A 20 -0.84 -0.94 -22.84
CA VAL A 20 0.56 -0.72 -22.46
C VAL A 20 1.39 -2.01 -22.60
N SER A 21 0.80 -3.19 -22.39
CA SER A 21 1.49 -4.48 -22.56
C SER A 21 2.05 -4.67 -23.97
N SER A 22 1.35 -4.16 -24.99
CA SER A 22 1.80 -4.19 -26.38
C SER A 22 3.15 -3.48 -26.62
N ARG A 23 3.61 -2.66 -25.67
CA ARG A 23 4.88 -1.94 -25.73
C ARG A 23 6.05 -2.70 -25.10
N VAL A 24 5.80 -3.80 -24.40
CA VAL A 24 6.82 -4.62 -23.74
C VAL A 24 7.41 -5.62 -24.74
N LYS A 25 8.70 -5.49 -25.08
CA LYS A 25 9.34 -6.29 -26.13
C LYS A 25 10.39 -7.27 -25.63
N ASN A 26 10.96 -7.04 -24.46
CA ASN A 26 12.06 -7.84 -23.91
C ASN A 26 12.00 -7.89 -22.37
N THR A 27 12.85 -8.72 -21.77
CA THR A 27 12.90 -8.93 -20.31
C THR A 27 13.18 -7.65 -19.52
N LYS A 28 13.99 -6.73 -20.06
CA LYS A 28 14.29 -5.45 -19.39
C LYS A 28 13.09 -4.51 -19.39
N ASP A 29 12.33 -4.47 -20.49
CA ASP A 29 11.07 -3.74 -20.55
C ASP A 29 10.04 -4.35 -19.58
N TYR A 30 9.97 -5.68 -19.53
CA TYR A 30 9.05 -6.40 -18.66
C TYR A 30 9.38 -6.18 -17.18
N ALA A 31 10.65 -6.34 -16.79
CA ALA A 31 11.03 -6.33 -15.37
C ALA A 31 11.26 -4.92 -14.81
N VAL A 32 11.78 -3.98 -15.60
CA VAL A 32 12.19 -2.64 -15.09
C VAL A 32 11.70 -1.47 -15.97
N ALA A 33 10.69 -1.70 -16.82
CA ALA A 33 10.12 -0.68 -17.70
C ALA A 33 11.21 0.08 -18.49
N GLY A 34 12.20 -0.65 -19.01
CA GLY A 34 13.31 -0.09 -19.79
C GLY A 34 14.20 0.91 -19.04
N ARG A 35 13.99 1.11 -17.73
CA ARG A 35 14.64 2.14 -16.90
C ARG A 35 14.38 3.56 -17.40
N HIS A 36 13.15 3.85 -17.82
CA HIS A 36 12.79 5.15 -18.38
C HIS A 36 11.65 5.85 -17.63
N LEU A 37 11.26 5.37 -16.44
CA LEU A 37 10.14 5.95 -15.71
C LEU A 37 10.46 7.37 -15.21
N PRO A 38 9.59 8.36 -15.50
CA PRO A 38 9.76 9.73 -15.01
C PRO A 38 9.37 9.85 -13.53
N LEU A 39 9.78 10.96 -12.89
CA LEU A 39 9.58 11.19 -11.46
C LEU A 39 8.15 11.02 -10.95
N PRO A 40 7.10 11.59 -11.60
CA PRO A 40 5.73 11.43 -11.10
C PRO A 40 5.27 9.97 -11.10
N VAL A 41 5.69 9.20 -12.09
CA VAL A 41 5.34 7.78 -12.21
C VAL A 41 6.08 6.95 -11.17
N VAL A 42 7.38 7.19 -10.93
CA VAL A 42 8.12 6.51 -9.85
C VAL A 42 7.56 6.86 -8.47
N THR A 43 7.18 8.11 -8.26
CA THR A 43 6.53 8.57 -7.01
C THR A 43 5.23 7.82 -6.79
N ALA A 44 4.40 7.73 -7.83
CA ALA A 44 3.14 7.03 -7.76
C ALA A 44 3.28 5.52 -7.58
N THR A 45 4.26 4.88 -8.21
CA THR A 45 4.48 3.44 -8.03
C THR A 45 4.94 3.11 -6.61
N VAL A 46 5.81 3.93 -6.03
CA VAL A 46 6.24 3.78 -4.63
C VAL A 46 5.04 3.94 -3.69
N PHE A 47 4.22 4.97 -3.89
CA PHE A 47 2.99 5.17 -3.11
C PHE A 47 2.01 4.00 -3.28
N ALA A 48 1.60 3.69 -4.52
CA ALA A 48 0.54 2.73 -4.82
C ALA A 48 0.90 1.30 -4.39
N THR A 49 2.18 0.94 -4.48
CA THR A 49 2.65 -0.38 -4.03
C THR A 49 2.41 -0.56 -2.52
N TRP A 50 2.58 0.50 -1.72
CA TRP A 50 2.48 0.43 -0.26
C TRP A 50 1.10 0.84 0.26
N PHE A 51 0.38 1.68 -0.48
CA PHE A 51 -0.97 2.13 -0.16
C PHE A 51 -2.03 1.10 -0.60
N GLY A 52 -2.02 -0.07 0.04
CA GLY A 52 -2.94 -1.18 -0.24
C GLY A 52 -4.09 -1.31 0.76
N ALA A 53 -4.75 -2.47 0.73
CA ALA A 53 -5.85 -2.79 1.65
C ALA A 53 -5.45 -2.73 3.13
N GLU A 54 -4.19 -3.02 3.45
CA GLU A 54 -3.65 -2.92 4.81
C GLU A 54 -3.67 -1.47 5.31
N ALA A 55 -3.15 -0.52 4.53
CA ALA A 55 -3.15 0.89 4.89
C ALA A 55 -4.57 1.47 5.01
N ILE A 56 -5.49 1.02 4.14
CA ILE A 56 -6.88 1.49 4.15
C ILE A 56 -7.67 0.87 5.29
N PHE A 57 -7.76 -0.47 5.39
CA PHE A 57 -8.64 -1.16 6.34
C PHE A 57 -7.94 -1.58 7.64
N GLY A 58 -6.70 -2.04 7.55
CA GLY A 58 -5.95 -2.56 8.68
C GLY A 58 -5.51 -1.44 9.62
N VAL A 59 -4.73 -0.49 9.11
CA VAL A 59 -4.17 0.62 9.89
C VAL A 59 -5.27 1.49 10.49
N SER A 60 -6.34 1.77 9.73
CA SER A 60 -7.47 2.54 10.23
C SER A 60 -8.20 1.83 11.38
N SER A 61 -8.44 0.53 11.28
CA SER A 61 -8.97 -0.29 12.38
C SER A 61 -8.06 -0.27 13.60
N THR A 62 -6.76 -0.50 13.40
CA THR A 62 -5.78 -0.50 14.49
C THR A 62 -5.73 0.86 15.18
N PHE A 63 -5.79 1.96 14.42
CA PHE A 63 -5.89 3.30 14.99
C PHE A 63 -7.14 3.48 15.85
N VAL A 64 -8.31 3.02 15.39
CA VAL A 64 -9.54 3.10 16.19
C VAL A 64 -9.40 2.32 17.50
N LYS A 65 -8.77 1.14 17.49
CA LYS A 65 -8.56 0.30 18.69
C LYS A 65 -7.48 0.84 19.61
N GLU A 66 -6.30 1.10 19.08
CA GLU A 66 -5.05 1.28 19.83
C GLU A 66 -4.46 2.70 19.72
N GLY A 67 -5.02 3.56 18.86
CA GLY A 67 -4.49 4.91 18.61
C GLY A 67 -3.17 4.90 17.85
N LEU A 68 -2.42 6.02 17.94
CA LEU A 68 -1.13 6.19 17.29
C LEU A 68 -0.07 5.18 17.76
N ASN A 69 -0.20 4.66 18.98
CA ASN A 69 0.72 3.68 19.51
C ASN A 69 0.70 2.35 18.74
N GLY A 70 -0.49 1.89 18.33
CA GLY A 70 -0.67 0.63 17.60
C GLY A 70 -0.26 0.69 16.12
N VAL A 71 -0.16 1.89 15.55
CA VAL A 71 0.15 2.13 14.12
C VAL A 71 1.61 2.56 13.90
N VAL A 72 2.51 2.22 14.83
CA VAL A 72 3.93 2.56 14.72
C VAL A 72 4.63 1.84 13.55
N ALA A 73 4.19 0.63 13.18
CA ALA A 73 4.69 -0.05 11.99
C ALA A 73 4.30 0.69 10.71
N ASP A 74 3.02 1.00 10.54
CA ASP A 74 2.46 1.68 9.37
C ASP A 74 1.52 2.81 9.85
N PRO A 75 1.79 4.09 9.54
CA PRO A 75 2.69 4.55 8.45
C PRO A 75 4.12 4.89 8.86
N PHE A 76 4.46 4.94 10.14
CA PHE A 76 5.75 5.51 10.57
C PHE A 76 6.94 4.65 10.13
N GLY A 77 6.93 3.36 10.42
CA GLY A 77 7.99 2.41 10.02
C GLY A 77 8.10 2.26 8.52
N SER A 78 7.00 1.99 7.82
CA SER A 78 6.95 1.80 6.36
C SER A 78 7.43 3.04 5.59
N SER A 79 7.02 4.24 6.01
CA SER A 79 7.50 5.49 5.38
C SER A 79 9.01 5.70 5.60
N LEU A 80 9.50 5.44 6.81
CA LEU A 80 10.93 5.50 7.12
C LEU A 80 11.72 4.47 6.30
N CYS A 81 11.19 3.26 6.11
CA CYS A 81 11.80 2.24 5.24
C CYS A 81 12.03 2.79 3.83
N LEU A 82 10.99 3.37 3.22
CA LEU A 82 11.07 3.94 1.87
C LEU A 82 12.03 5.14 1.79
N ILE A 83 12.05 5.99 2.82
CA ILE A 83 13.01 7.11 2.91
C ILE A 83 14.45 6.60 3.04
N ILE A 84 14.70 5.61 3.90
CA ILE A 84 16.03 4.99 4.10
C ILE A 84 16.48 4.30 2.81
N ALA A 85 15.61 3.50 2.19
CA ALA A 85 15.86 2.86 0.90
C ALA A 85 16.19 3.90 -0.17
N GLY A 86 15.42 4.99 -0.23
CA GLY A 86 15.68 6.15 -1.07
C GLY A 86 17.07 6.75 -0.85
N LEU A 87 17.36 7.22 0.37
CA LEU A 87 18.58 7.97 0.70
C LEU A 87 19.86 7.13 0.57
N PHE A 88 19.87 5.92 1.11
CA PHE A 88 21.11 5.14 1.27
C PHE A 88 21.34 4.12 0.17
N PHE A 89 20.27 3.57 -0.40
CA PHE A 89 20.35 2.41 -1.29
C PHE A 89 20.00 2.74 -2.73
N SER A 90 19.06 3.65 -2.99
CA SER A 90 18.52 3.86 -4.34
C SER A 90 19.62 4.15 -5.38
N SER A 91 20.50 5.11 -5.09
CA SER A 91 21.58 5.51 -5.99
C SER A 91 22.65 4.44 -6.17
N LYS A 92 22.91 3.62 -5.13
CA LYS A 92 23.88 2.53 -5.19
C LYS A 92 23.32 1.38 -6.04
N LEU A 93 22.10 0.94 -5.73
CA LEU A 93 21.40 -0.13 -6.44
C LEU A 93 21.15 0.24 -7.91
N TYR A 94 20.79 1.50 -8.18
CA TYR A 94 20.61 2.00 -9.54
C TYR A 94 21.85 1.81 -10.41
N LYS A 95 23.05 2.11 -9.87
CA LYS A 95 24.32 2.05 -10.62
C LYS A 95 24.76 0.63 -10.97
N LEU A 96 24.28 -0.38 -10.25
CA LEU A 96 24.66 -1.78 -10.48
C LEU A 96 24.07 -2.35 -11.78
N ASN A 97 23.05 -1.70 -12.37
CA ASN A 97 22.42 -2.11 -13.63
C ASN A 97 21.98 -3.59 -13.69
N ILE A 98 21.52 -4.10 -12.55
CA ILE A 98 20.95 -5.44 -12.36
C ILE A 98 19.41 -5.39 -12.37
N ILE A 99 18.77 -6.54 -12.62
CA ILE A 99 17.31 -6.64 -12.79
C ILE A 99 16.62 -7.05 -11.49
N THR A 100 17.27 -7.91 -10.70
CA THR A 100 16.74 -8.42 -9.44
C THR A 100 17.68 -8.15 -8.28
N LEU A 101 17.13 -8.13 -7.07
CA LEU A 101 17.96 -8.11 -5.88
C LEU A 101 18.76 -9.42 -5.72
N GLY A 102 18.24 -10.54 -6.25
CA GLY A 102 18.98 -11.81 -6.34
C GLY A 102 20.30 -11.66 -7.10
N ASP A 103 20.32 -10.92 -8.21
CA ASP A 103 21.54 -10.64 -8.99
C ASP A 103 22.61 -9.93 -8.15
N PHE A 104 22.20 -9.04 -7.24
CA PHE A 104 23.12 -8.40 -6.30
C PHE A 104 23.79 -9.44 -5.39
N TYR A 105 23.01 -10.33 -4.79
CA TYR A 105 23.54 -11.38 -3.90
C TYR A 105 24.40 -12.39 -4.65
N LYS A 106 24.08 -12.69 -5.90
CA LYS A 106 24.92 -13.50 -6.78
C LYS A 106 26.29 -12.86 -7.00
N ALA A 107 26.30 -11.58 -7.37
CA ALA A 107 27.53 -10.84 -7.66
C ALA A 107 28.37 -10.61 -6.40
N ARG A 108 27.73 -10.43 -5.24
CA ARG A 108 28.40 -10.16 -3.97
C ARG A 108 28.91 -11.43 -3.27
N TYR A 109 28.20 -12.54 -3.42
CA TYR A 109 28.47 -13.81 -2.74
C TYR A 109 28.58 -14.95 -3.76
N ASN A 110 27.48 -15.65 -4.04
CA ASN A 110 27.43 -16.77 -4.99
C ASN A 110 25.99 -17.14 -5.35
N ARG A 111 25.85 -18.13 -6.25
CA ARG A 111 24.55 -18.65 -6.72
C ARG A 111 23.69 -19.26 -5.60
N THR A 112 24.29 -19.85 -4.57
CA THR A 112 23.55 -20.44 -3.45
C THR A 112 22.83 -19.36 -2.65
N ILE A 113 23.53 -18.27 -2.30
CA ILE A 113 22.92 -17.14 -1.57
C ILE A 113 21.85 -16.46 -2.41
N GLU A 114 22.08 -16.27 -3.72
CA GLU A 114 21.06 -15.74 -4.64
C GLU A 114 19.76 -16.53 -4.57
N VAL A 115 19.83 -17.86 -4.69
CA VAL A 115 18.64 -18.73 -4.69
C VAL A 115 17.95 -18.70 -3.33
N LEU A 116 18.70 -18.83 -2.23
CA LEU A 116 18.13 -18.80 -0.88
C LEU A 116 17.42 -17.47 -0.60
N THR A 117 18.05 -16.34 -0.93
CA THR A 117 17.44 -15.02 -0.73
C THR A 117 16.23 -14.83 -1.63
N THR A 118 16.28 -15.28 -2.89
CA THR A 118 15.13 -15.18 -3.80
C THR A 118 13.94 -15.98 -3.29
N ILE A 119 14.16 -17.21 -2.81
CA ILE A 119 13.10 -18.05 -2.22
C ILE A 119 12.52 -17.38 -0.97
N ALA A 120 13.36 -16.85 -0.08
CA ALA A 120 12.90 -16.14 1.12
C ALA A 120 12.02 -14.93 0.76
N ILE A 121 12.42 -14.14 -0.24
CA ILE A 121 11.63 -13.00 -0.73
C ILE A 121 10.29 -13.47 -1.29
N VAL A 122 10.27 -14.51 -2.14
CA VAL A 122 9.04 -15.05 -2.73
C VAL A 122 8.08 -15.55 -1.65
N ILE A 123 8.57 -16.29 -0.65
CA ILE A 123 7.74 -16.77 0.46
C ILE A 123 7.16 -15.59 1.25
N SER A 124 7.96 -14.55 1.49
CA SER A 124 7.48 -13.36 2.22
C SER A 124 6.32 -12.64 1.51
N TYR A 125 6.32 -12.61 0.17
CA TYR A 125 5.25 -12.00 -0.61
C TYR A 125 3.93 -12.76 -0.56
N LEU A 126 3.95 -14.08 -0.30
CA LEU A 126 2.72 -14.88 -0.28
C LEU A 126 1.72 -14.36 0.76
N GLY A 127 2.20 -14.00 1.96
CA GLY A 127 1.35 -13.46 3.02
C GLY A 127 0.72 -12.12 2.64
N TRP A 128 1.53 -11.23 2.05
CA TRP A 128 1.05 -9.92 1.64
C TRP A 128 0.06 -9.99 0.48
N VAL A 129 0.35 -10.79 -0.55
CA VAL A 129 -0.55 -11.01 -1.69
C VAL A 129 -1.87 -11.66 -1.24
N ALA A 130 -1.81 -12.64 -0.32
CA ALA A 130 -3.01 -13.26 0.23
C ALA A 130 -3.93 -12.24 0.94
N ALA A 131 -3.36 -11.30 1.70
CA ALA A 131 -4.13 -10.24 2.34
C ALA A 131 -4.82 -9.32 1.31
N GLN A 132 -4.13 -8.97 0.22
CA GLN A 132 -4.72 -8.15 -0.86
C GLN A 132 -5.85 -8.90 -1.59
N ILE A 133 -5.67 -10.20 -1.89
CA ILE A 133 -6.71 -11.04 -2.51
C ILE A 133 -7.94 -11.11 -1.61
N LYS A 134 -7.76 -11.32 -0.30
CA LYS A 134 -8.86 -11.37 0.66
C LYS A 134 -9.63 -10.05 0.70
N ALA A 135 -8.94 -8.92 0.76
CA ALA A 135 -9.57 -7.61 0.76
C ALA A 135 -10.35 -7.34 -0.54
N LEU A 136 -9.81 -7.75 -1.69
CA LEU A 136 -10.49 -7.62 -2.96
C LEU A 136 -11.76 -8.51 -3.02
N GLY A 137 -11.72 -9.73 -2.47
CA GLY A 137 -12.90 -10.58 -2.33
C GLY A 137 -13.99 -9.96 -1.46
N LEU A 138 -13.58 -9.31 -0.35
CA LEU A 138 -14.48 -8.55 0.51
C LEU A 138 -15.14 -7.40 -0.26
N ILE A 139 -14.37 -6.59 -0.99
CA ILE A 139 -14.90 -5.47 -1.77
C ILE A 139 -15.95 -5.97 -2.79
N PHE A 140 -15.64 -7.04 -3.54
CA PHE A 140 -16.61 -7.62 -4.49
C PHE A 140 -17.90 -8.08 -3.82
N ASN A 141 -17.79 -8.74 -2.66
CA ASN A 141 -18.96 -9.20 -1.91
C ASN A 141 -19.85 -8.02 -1.47
N LEU A 142 -19.24 -6.95 -0.97
CA LEU A 142 -19.96 -5.77 -0.46
C LEU A 142 -20.61 -4.96 -1.59
N ILE A 143 -19.86 -4.62 -2.64
CA ILE A 143 -20.40 -3.79 -3.74
C ILE A 143 -21.50 -4.48 -4.54
N THR A 144 -21.54 -5.82 -4.51
CA THR A 144 -22.57 -6.62 -5.16
C THR A 144 -23.72 -6.99 -4.23
N HIS A 145 -23.77 -6.42 -3.01
CA HIS A 145 -24.78 -6.72 -2.02
C HIS A 145 -24.92 -8.23 -1.76
N GLN A 146 -23.77 -8.91 -1.59
CA GLN A 146 -23.64 -10.34 -1.34
C GLN A 146 -24.09 -11.27 -2.49
N LEU A 147 -24.38 -10.74 -3.69
CA LEU A 147 -24.65 -11.57 -4.87
C LEU A 147 -23.41 -12.40 -5.27
N ILE A 148 -22.22 -11.84 -5.11
CA ILE A 148 -20.95 -12.56 -5.29
C ILE A 148 -20.41 -12.92 -3.91
N SER A 149 -20.19 -14.21 -3.64
CA SER A 149 -19.54 -14.63 -2.39
C SER A 149 -18.10 -14.11 -2.32
N GLU A 150 -17.57 -13.89 -1.11
CA GLU A 150 -16.18 -13.44 -0.96
C GLU A 150 -15.18 -14.36 -1.68
N GLN A 151 -15.39 -15.69 -1.62
CA GLN A 151 -14.56 -16.67 -2.32
C GLN A 151 -14.59 -16.47 -3.84
N MET A 152 -15.77 -16.26 -4.42
CA MET A 152 -15.90 -15.99 -5.84
C MET A 152 -15.26 -14.64 -6.21
N GLY A 153 -15.43 -13.62 -5.35
CA GLY A 153 -14.78 -12.31 -5.50
C GLY A 153 -13.26 -12.42 -5.53
N MET A 154 -12.67 -13.22 -4.63
CA MET A 154 -11.24 -13.51 -4.60
C MET A 154 -10.76 -14.13 -5.93
N ILE A 155 -11.48 -15.12 -6.45
CA ILE A 155 -11.14 -15.78 -7.72
C ILE A 155 -11.21 -14.78 -8.89
N ILE A 156 -12.32 -14.05 -9.01
CA ILE A 156 -12.55 -13.10 -10.10
C ILE A 156 -11.48 -12.02 -10.12
N GLY A 157 -11.21 -11.35 -9.00
CA GLY A 157 -10.21 -10.29 -9.03
C GLY A 157 -8.78 -10.82 -9.12
N THR A 158 -8.48 -12.02 -8.63
CA THR A 158 -7.18 -12.66 -8.90
C THR A 158 -6.99 -12.88 -10.40
N LEU A 159 -8.00 -13.40 -11.11
CA LEU A 159 -7.94 -13.58 -12.57
C LEU A 159 -7.74 -12.25 -13.32
N ILE A 160 -8.46 -11.20 -12.91
CA ILE A 160 -8.31 -9.86 -13.48
C ILE A 160 -6.88 -9.34 -13.28
N VAL A 161 -6.39 -9.36 -12.03
CA VAL A 161 -5.05 -8.85 -11.67
C VAL A 161 -3.94 -9.64 -12.34
N LEU A 162 -4.03 -10.97 -12.35
CA LEU A 162 -3.06 -11.82 -13.02
C LEU A 162 -3.00 -11.56 -14.52
N THR A 163 -4.14 -11.33 -15.16
CA THR A 163 -4.19 -11.06 -16.60
C THR A 163 -3.39 -9.81 -16.95
N PHE A 164 -3.73 -8.64 -16.40
CA PHE A 164 -3.03 -7.41 -16.81
C PHE A 164 -1.59 -7.34 -16.27
N THR A 165 -1.27 -8.01 -15.17
CA THR A 165 0.09 -8.03 -14.60
C THR A 165 1.02 -8.93 -15.41
N THR A 166 0.57 -10.14 -15.78
CA THR A 166 1.37 -11.12 -16.52
C THR A 166 1.67 -10.66 -17.94
N PHE A 167 0.74 -9.98 -18.60
CA PHE A 167 1.00 -9.45 -19.94
C PHE A 167 1.70 -8.09 -19.90
N GLY A 168 1.39 -7.25 -18.91
CA GLY A 168 1.80 -5.84 -18.88
C GLY A 168 3.19 -5.52 -18.36
N GLY A 169 3.76 -6.37 -17.50
CA GLY A 169 5.04 -6.10 -16.84
C GLY A 169 5.08 -4.78 -16.05
N MET A 170 6.28 -4.36 -15.67
CA MET A 170 6.51 -3.18 -14.83
C MET A 170 6.02 -1.87 -15.46
N LEU A 171 6.03 -1.75 -16.79
CA LEU A 171 5.55 -0.54 -17.47
C LEU A 171 4.02 -0.38 -17.32
N SER A 172 3.26 -1.47 -17.53
CA SER A 172 1.81 -1.46 -17.33
C SER A 172 1.46 -1.12 -15.88
N VAL A 173 2.11 -1.81 -14.93
CA VAL A 173 1.93 -1.57 -13.49
C VAL A 173 2.20 -0.10 -13.17
N ALA A 174 3.30 0.48 -13.66
CA ALA A 174 3.65 1.85 -13.33
C ALA A 174 2.66 2.90 -13.86
N ILE A 175 2.09 2.69 -15.04
CA ILE A 175 1.06 3.59 -15.59
C ILE A 175 -0.25 3.43 -14.81
N LEU A 176 -0.62 2.20 -14.47
CA LEU A 176 -1.80 1.95 -13.65
C LEU A 176 -1.64 2.58 -12.27
N ASP A 177 -0.52 2.36 -11.59
CA ASP A 177 -0.22 2.98 -10.29
C ASP A 177 -0.41 4.50 -10.31
N PHE A 178 0.06 5.16 -11.37
CA PHE A 178 -0.11 6.62 -11.53
C PHE A 178 -1.58 7.04 -11.60
N ILE A 179 -2.38 6.34 -12.40
CA ILE A 179 -3.81 6.64 -12.56
C ILE A 179 -4.58 6.28 -11.29
N GLN A 180 -4.32 5.11 -10.72
CA GLN A 180 -4.99 4.59 -9.54
C GLN A 180 -4.70 5.43 -8.31
N MET A 181 -3.46 5.92 -8.16
CA MET A 181 -3.10 6.87 -7.11
C MET A 181 -4.00 8.11 -7.14
N ILE A 182 -4.23 8.70 -8.32
CA ILE A 182 -5.10 9.89 -8.45
C ILE A 182 -6.53 9.56 -8.02
N VAL A 183 -7.05 8.42 -8.47
CA VAL A 183 -8.41 7.96 -8.15
C VAL A 183 -8.58 7.71 -6.65
N VAL A 184 -7.63 7.00 -6.03
CA VAL A 184 -7.68 6.66 -4.59
C VAL A 184 -7.54 7.92 -3.73
N ILE A 185 -6.58 8.79 -4.05
CA ILE A 185 -6.40 10.07 -3.35
C ILE A 185 -7.68 10.92 -3.44
N GLY A 186 -8.22 11.10 -4.66
CA GLY A 186 -9.43 11.89 -4.86
C GLY A 186 -10.64 11.29 -4.15
N GLY A 187 -10.81 9.96 -4.23
CA GLY A 187 -11.92 9.25 -3.59
C GLY A 187 -11.88 9.35 -2.06
N LEU A 188 -10.70 9.14 -1.45
CA LEU A 188 -10.56 9.24 0.01
C LEU A 188 -10.74 10.67 0.51
N LEU A 189 -10.23 11.68 -0.19
CA LEU A 189 -10.46 13.08 0.18
C LEU A 189 -11.93 13.47 0.08
N TYR A 190 -12.63 12.98 -0.95
CA TYR A 190 -14.07 13.19 -1.09
C TYR A 190 -14.85 12.58 0.09
N ILE A 191 -14.54 11.32 0.44
CA ILE A 191 -15.18 10.63 1.57
C ILE A 191 -14.86 11.33 2.89
N ALA A 192 -13.60 11.71 3.11
CA ALA A 192 -13.19 12.45 4.31
C ALA A 192 -13.94 13.77 4.43
N ASN A 193 -14.11 14.52 3.33
CA ASN A 193 -14.89 15.74 3.33
C ASN A 193 -16.37 15.48 3.68
N ALA A 194 -17.00 14.49 3.02
CA ALA A 194 -18.40 14.13 3.27
C ALA A 194 -18.66 13.77 4.73
N ILE A 195 -17.81 12.91 5.31
CA ILE A 195 -17.92 12.48 6.71
C ILE A 195 -17.62 13.62 7.67
N SER A 196 -16.67 14.51 7.35
CA SER A 196 -16.38 15.67 8.19
C SER A 196 -17.59 16.59 8.35
N HIS A 197 -18.47 16.69 7.35
CA HIS A 197 -19.70 17.47 7.48
C HIS A 197 -20.70 16.84 8.47
N LEU A 198 -20.73 15.51 8.55
CA LEU A 198 -21.61 14.78 9.48
C LEU A 198 -21.14 14.91 10.94
N THR A 199 -19.83 15.05 11.17
CA THR A 199 -19.25 15.21 12.51
C THR A 199 -19.12 16.67 12.98
N GLY A 200 -19.63 17.64 12.21
CA GLY A 200 -19.50 19.07 12.53
C GLY A 200 -18.13 19.67 12.22
N GLY A 201 -17.33 18.98 11.40
CA GLY A 201 -16.03 19.40 10.89
C GLY A 201 -14.89 18.45 11.30
N ILE A 202 -13.68 18.80 10.87
CA ILE A 202 -12.46 18.03 11.21
C ILE A 202 -12.10 18.20 12.69
N ARG A 203 -12.29 19.40 13.24
CA ARG A 203 -11.85 19.76 14.60
C ARG A 203 -12.49 18.90 15.70
N PRO A 204 -13.82 18.68 15.74
CA PRO A 204 -14.44 17.81 16.74
C PRO A 204 -13.87 16.39 16.77
N VAL A 205 -13.53 15.85 15.58
CA VAL A 205 -12.94 14.51 15.46
C VAL A 205 -11.56 14.45 16.10
N ILE A 206 -10.71 15.44 15.82
CA ILE A 206 -9.36 15.51 16.40
C ILE A 206 -9.41 15.73 17.91
N GLU A 207 -10.30 16.60 18.40
CA GLU A 207 -10.48 16.84 19.83
C GLU A 207 -10.97 15.58 20.55
N SER A 208 -11.93 14.86 19.97
CA SER A 208 -12.36 13.57 20.50
C SER A 208 -11.23 12.55 20.52
N ALA A 209 -10.42 12.46 19.45
CA ALA A 209 -9.28 11.55 19.39
C ALA A 209 -8.25 11.88 20.49
N ALA A 210 -8.00 13.16 20.74
CA ALA A 210 -7.10 13.63 21.78
C ALA A 210 -7.61 13.28 23.19
N ILE A 211 -8.90 13.56 23.47
CA ILE A 211 -9.54 13.24 24.76
C ILE A 211 -9.50 11.73 25.05
N ASN A 212 -9.68 10.91 24.02
CA ASN A 212 -9.63 9.45 24.12
C ASN A 212 -8.20 8.87 24.03
N HIS A 213 -7.17 9.71 24.18
CA HIS A 213 -5.75 9.33 24.13
C HIS A 213 -5.31 8.61 22.84
N LYS A 214 -6.07 8.74 21.74
CA LYS A 214 -5.75 8.10 20.45
C LYS A 214 -4.56 8.77 19.75
N LEU A 215 -4.23 10.00 20.13
CA LEU A 215 -3.09 10.74 19.59
C LEU A 215 -1.81 10.58 20.42
N ASP A 216 -1.84 9.78 21.50
CA ASP A 216 -0.64 9.47 22.27
C ASP A 216 0.26 8.52 21.45
N PHE A 217 1.37 9.04 20.94
CA PHE A 217 2.30 8.26 20.10
C PHE A 217 3.13 7.27 20.92
N PHE A 218 3.78 7.75 21.98
CA PHE A 218 4.66 6.92 22.81
C PHE A 218 3.87 6.05 23.78
N PRO A 219 4.27 4.78 23.96
CA PRO A 219 3.59 3.89 24.89
C PRO A 219 3.81 4.36 26.32
N LYS A 220 2.77 4.21 27.13
CA LYS A 220 2.85 4.32 28.59
C LYS A 220 2.82 2.90 29.15
N GLY A 221 3.84 2.49 29.91
CA GLY A 221 3.87 1.13 30.43
C GLY A 221 5.25 0.62 30.80
N ASN A 222 5.32 -0.70 30.96
CA ASN A 222 6.54 -1.40 31.34
C ASN A 222 7.53 -1.50 30.17
N ILE A 223 8.73 -2.01 30.46
CA ILE A 223 9.78 -2.18 29.45
C ILE A 223 9.36 -3.08 28.28
N TRP A 224 8.46 -4.06 28.51
CA TRP A 224 7.99 -4.96 27.46
C TRP A 224 7.14 -4.24 26.41
N THR A 225 6.28 -3.29 26.83
CA THR A 225 5.52 -2.45 25.89
C THR A 225 6.46 -1.62 25.01
N TRP A 226 7.51 -1.06 25.59
CA TRP A 226 8.53 -0.32 24.83
C TRP A 226 9.32 -1.21 23.87
N ILE A 227 9.70 -2.42 24.31
CA ILE A 227 10.39 -3.40 23.46
C ILE A 227 9.50 -3.79 22.28
N THR A 228 8.21 -4.07 22.50
CA THR A 228 7.26 -4.39 21.42
C THR A 228 7.06 -3.20 20.48
N PHE A 229 6.90 -1.99 21.02
CA PHE A 229 6.76 -0.77 20.23
C PHE A 229 7.95 -0.54 19.30
N PHE A 230 9.18 -0.54 19.84
CA PHE A 230 10.39 -0.38 19.03
C PHE A 230 10.63 -1.59 18.12
N GLY A 231 10.31 -2.79 18.58
CA GLY A 231 10.42 -4.02 17.78
C GLY A 231 9.56 -3.94 16.52
N THR A 232 8.27 -3.61 16.68
CA THR A 232 7.32 -3.44 15.58
C THR A 232 7.74 -2.29 14.65
N TRP A 233 8.16 -1.16 15.21
CA TRP A 233 8.61 -0.01 14.42
C TRP A 233 9.86 -0.33 13.58
N ILE A 234 10.91 -0.87 14.22
CA ILE A 234 12.20 -1.16 13.57
C ILE A 234 12.04 -2.31 12.57
N THR A 235 11.22 -3.31 12.89
CA THR A 235 10.95 -4.45 12.00
C THR A 235 10.37 -3.97 10.68
N MET A 236 9.36 -3.09 10.70
CA MET A 236 8.81 -2.52 9.47
C MET A 236 9.81 -1.54 8.81
N MET A 237 10.51 -0.73 9.60
CA MET A 237 11.46 0.27 9.09
C MET A 237 12.66 -0.33 8.34
N LEU A 238 13.21 -1.45 8.81
CA LEU A 238 14.42 -2.06 8.21
C LEU A 238 14.12 -3.35 7.46
N GLY A 239 13.11 -4.11 7.88
CA GLY A 239 12.82 -5.44 7.37
C GLY A 239 12.42 -5.45 5.90
N SER A 240 11.83 -4.37 5.42
CA SER A 240 11.35 -4.26 4.04
C SER A 240 12.34 -3.59 3.08
N VAL A 241 13.45 -3.04 3.58
CA VAL A 241 14.51 -2.45 2.73
C VAL A 241 15.06 -3.44 1.68
N PRO A 242 15.33 -4.73 2.02
CA PRO A 242 15.82 -5.71 1.04
C PRO A 242 14.69 -6.38 0.24
N GLN A 243 13.52 -5.76 0.10
CA GLN A 243 12.45 -6.32 -0.71
C GLN A 243 12.61 -6.01 -2.20
N GLN A 244 12.10 -6.91 -3.04
CA GLN A 244 12.25 -6.84 -4.50
C GLN A 244 11.42 -5.70 -5.09
N ASP A 245 10.26 -5.38 -4.53
CA ASP A 245 9.42 -4.28 -4.97
C ASP A 245 10.16 -2.94 -4.82
N VAL A 246 10.72 -2.65 -3.64
CA VAL A 246 11.51 -1.43 -3.38
C VAL A 246 12.66 -1.31 -4.39
N PHE A 247 13.40 -2.40 -4.58
CA PHE A 247 14.50 -2.48 -5.54
C PHE A 247 14.04 -2.23 -6.99
N GLN A 248 12.92 -2.83 -7.39
CA GLN A 248 12.39 -2.75 -8.76
C GLN A 248 11.92 -1.33 -9.11
N ARG A 249 11.32 -0.60 -8.17
CA ARG A 249 10.90 0.80 -8.40
C ARG A 249 12.10 1.72 -8.56
N VAL A 250 13.14 1.53 -7.73
CA VAL A 250 14.42 2.26 -7.84
C VAL A 250 15.06 2.03 -9.20
N THR A 251 15.18 0.77 -9.62
CA THR A 251 15.90 0.43 -10.86
C THR A 251 15.13 0.78 -12.13
N SER A 252 13.81 0.92 -12.05
CA SER A 252 12.96 1.33 -13.18
C SER A 252 13.00 2.84 -13.49
N ALA A 253 13.57 3.64 -12.60
CA ALA A 253 13.67 5.09 -12.78
C ALA A 253 14.54 5.50 -13.98
N LYS A 254 14.24 6.64 -14.60
CA LYS A 254 15.03 7.20 -15.70
C LYS A 254 16.45 7.62 -15.29
N THR A 255 16.65 8.03 -14.03
CA THR A 255 17.96 8.42 -13.50
C THR A 255 18.07 8.07 -12.01
N ALA A 256 19.29 7.99 -11.47
CA ALA A 256 19.52 7.79 -10.05
C ALA A 256 18.89 8.91 -9.18
N LYS A 257 18.89 10.16 -9.66
CA LYS A 257 18.22 11.27 -8.97
C LYS A 257 16.71 11.04 -8.89
N ILE A 258 16.10 10.57 -9.99
CA ILE A 258 14.67 10.26 -10.02
C ILE A 258 14.35 9.08 -9.09
N ALA A 259 15.21 8.06 -9.03
CA ALA A 259 15.03 6.95 -8.08
C ALA A 259 15.01 7.47 -6.62
N LEU A 260 15.98 8.32 -6.27
CA LEU A 260 16.06 8.93 -4.94
C LEU A 260 14.83 9.78 -4.60
N TYR A 261 14.54 10.79 -5.43
CA TYR A 261 13.43 11.71 -5.15
C TYR A 261 12.07 11.02 -5.26
N GLY A 262 11.92 10.07 -6.18
CA GLY A 262 10.68 9.29 -6.33
C GLY A 262 10.39 8.44 -5.10
N SER A 263 11.41 7.78 -4.53
CA SER A 263 11.26 7.04 -3.27
C SER A 263 10.88 7.96 -2.11
N ILE A 264 11.55 9.11 -1.96
CA ILE A 264 11.27 10.04 -0.85
C ILE A 264 9.88 10.67 -1.00
N LEU A 265 9.54 11.18 -2.18
CA LEU A 265 8.23 11.79 -2.42
C LEU A 265 7.10 10.77 -2.26
N GLY A 266 7.28 9.54 -2.77
CA GLY A 266 6.29 8.47 -2.61
C GLY A 266 6.07 8.13 -1.14
N ALA A 267 7.16 8.02 -0.37
CA ALA A 267 7.11 7.81 1.07
C ALA A 267 6.40 8.93 1.84
N LEU A 268 6.69 10.19 1.50
CA LEU A 268 6.05 11.34 2.14
C LEU A 268 4.55 11.40 1.84
N ILE A 269 4.17 11.16 0.59
CA ILE A 269 2.75 11.13 0.21
C ILE A 269 2.05 9.99 0.95
N TYR A 270 2.62 8.78 0.94
CA TYR A 270 2.10 7.63 1.67
C TYR A 270 1.94 7.95 3.17
N PHE A 271 2.99 8.47 3.82
CA PHE A 271 2.95 8.88 5.23
C PHE A 271 1.76 9.80 5.52
N THR A 272 1.60 10.86 4.73
CA THR A 272 0.52 11.84 4.92
C THR A 272 -0.86 11.28 4.62
N PHE A 273 -0.99 10.44 3.58
CA PHE A 273 -2.29 9.96 3.12
C PHE A 273 -2.84 8.82 3.96
N THR A 274 -2.01 8.04 4.65
CA THR A 274 -2.49 6.99 5.56
C THR A 274 -3.26 7.55 6.76
N PHE A 275 -3.10 8.84 7.09
CA PHE A 275 -3.95 9.52 8.09
C PHE A 275 -5.38 9.77 7.61
N VAL A 276 -5.64 9.82 6.30
CA VAL A 276 -6.98 10.05 5.75
C VAL A 276 -7.94 8.89 6.07
N PRO A 277 -7.63 7.61 5.77
CA PRO A 277 -8.50 6.50 6.16
C PRO A 277 -8.59 6.32 7.69
N MET A 278 -7.54 6.65 8.45
CA MET A 278 -7.62 6.69 9.93
C MET A 278 -8.65 7.71 10.40
N PHE A 279 -8.62 8.94 9.85
CA PHE A 279 -9.59 9.98 10.14
C PHE A 279 -11.01 9.53 9.78
N ILE A 280 -11.21 8.93 8.60
CA ILE A 280 -12.50 8.44 8.14
C ILE A 280 -13.05 7.37 9.11
N ALA A 281 -12.25 6.36 9.44
CA ALA A 281 -12.68 5.27 10.32
C ALA A 281 -12.99 5.75 11.74
N TYR A 282 -12.18 6.67 12.29
CA TYR A 282 -12.45 7.20 13.62
C TYR A 282 -13.68 8.12 13.62
N SER A 283 -13.88 8.92 12.56
CA SER A 283 -15.09 9.75 12.40
C SER A 283 -16.35 8.89 12.36
N ALA A 284 -16.32 7.73 11.71
CA ALA A 284 -17.42 6.78 11.69
C ALA A 284 -17.89 6.39 13.10
N THR A 285 -16.94 6.13 14.01
CA THR A 285 -17.26 5.78 15.41
C THR A 285 -17.90 6.91 16.22
N LEU A 286 -17.81 8.15 15.74
CA LEU A 286 -18.46 9.31 16.37
C LEU A 286 -19.88 9.53 15.85
N ILE A 287 -20.21 9.02 14.66
CA ILE A 287 -21.53 9.17 14.03
C ILE A 287 -22.49 8.10 14.58
N ASP A 288 -22.08 6.84 14.57
CA ASP A 288 -22.84 5.72 15.12
C ASP A 288 -21.90 4.82 15.92
N ALA A 289 -21.76 5.16 17.20
CA ALA A 289 -20.83 4.50 18.09
C ALA A 289 -21.17 3.02 18.29
N ASP A 290 -22.44 2.65 18.42
CA ASP A 290 -22.83 1.27 18.69
C ASP A 290 -22.61 0.38 17.47
N TYR A 291 -22.98 0.85 16.29
CA TYR A 291 -22.80 0.11 15.04
C TYR A 291 -21.31 -0.04 14.69
N PHE A 292 -20.56 1.07 14.64
CA PHE A 292 -19.18 1.03 14.18
C PHE A 292 -18.22 0.45 15.22
N ASN A 293 -18.43 0.64 16.53
CA ASN A 293 -17.62 -0.06 17.53
C ASN A 293 -17.92 -1.58 17.54
N GLY A 294 -19.17 -1.97 17.28
CA GLY A 294 -19.53 -3.37 17.06
C GLY A 294 -18.78 -3.99 15.88
N LEU A 295 -18.72 -3.27 14.75
CA LEU A 295 -17.95 -3.69 13.57
C LEU A 295 -16.44 -3.72 13.82
N VAL A 296 -15.87 -2.75 14.52
CA VAL A 296 -14.44 -2.73 14.89
C VAL A 296 -14.05 -3.99 15.66
N ASN A 297 -14.91 -4.48 16.56
CA ASN A 297 -14.64 -5.66 17.37
C ASN A 297 -14.89 -6.99 16.65
N THR A 298 -15.87 -7.04 15.75
CA THR A 298 -16.28 -8.29 15.08
C THR A 298 -15.72 -8.45 13.67
N ASN A 299 -15.75 -7.37 12.86
CA ASN A 299 -15.39 -7.37 11.44
C ASN A 299 -14.76 -6.03 11.03
N SER A 300 -13.62 -5.71 11.63
CA SER A 300 -12.99 -4.39 11.48
C SER A 300 -12.73 -3.92 10.04
N GLN A 301 -12.52 -4.84 9.10
CA GLN A 301 -12.31 -4.51 7.68
C GLN A 301 -13.59 -4.01 6.98
N HIS A 302 -14.77 -4.19 7.60
CA HIS A 302 -16.05 -3.71 7.09
C HIS A 302 -16.38 -2.28 7.52
N VAL A 303 -15.58 -1.66 8.40
CA VAL A 303 -15.85 -0.31 8.91
C VAL A 303 -15.89 0.72 7.78
N LEU A 304 -14.85 0.76 6.94
CA LEU A 304 -14.78 1.72 5.84
C LEU A 304 -15.76 1.44 4.70
N PRO A 305 -15.94 0.18 4.25
CA PRO A 305 -16.88 -0.13 3.18
C PRO A 305 -18.38 0.07 3.51
N MET A 306 -18.75 0.13 4.79
CA MET A 306 -20.14 0.29 5.24
C MET A 306 -20.54 1.75 5.53
N LEU A 307 -19.62 2.70 5.31
CA LEU A 307 -19.87 4.15 5.37
C LEU A 307 -20.54 4.65 4.08
#